data_AF-A0A9E5YVR6-F1
#
_entry.id   AF-A0A9E5YVR6-F1
#
_cell.length_a   1.000
_cell.length_b   1.000
_cell.length_c   1.000
_cell.angle_alpha   90.00
_cell.angle_beta   90.00
_cell.angle_gamma   90.00
#
_symmetry.space_group_name_H-M   'P 1'
#
loop_
_entity.id
_entity.type
_entity.pdbx_description
1 polymer ?
#
loop_
_entity_poly.entity_id
_entity_poly.type
_entity_poly.pdbx_seq_one_letter_code
_entity_poly.pdbx_strand_id
1 'polypeptide(L)' 'ADASGEGLMFVAFGKTLVAFETQLRRMTGHEDGITDGLFRFSRPVSGSHFWCPPVSDGHLDLSVLGI' A
#
# COMPACT_ATOMS: atom_id res chain seq x y z
N ALA A 1 10.96 11.53 -1.04
CA ALA A 1 11.75 11.88 -2.24
C ALA A 1 12.51 13.15 -1.91
N ASP A 2 13.83 13.14 -2.07
CA ASP A 2 14.64 14.35 -2.14
C ASP A 2 14.52 14.99 -3.54
N ALA A 3 15.35 15.99 -3.83
CA ALA A 3 15.34 16.68 -5.12
C ALA A 3 15.82 15.81 -6.30
N SER A 4 16.54 14.71 -6.05
CA SER A 4 16.95 13.73 -7.07
C SER A 4 15.96 12.57 -7.25
N GLY A 5 14.91 12.50 -6.41
CA GLY A 5 13.88 11.46 -6.48
C GLY A 5 14.18 10.21 -5.65
N GLU A 6 15.18 10.28 -4.77
CA GLU A 6 15.63 9.14 -3.96
C GLU A 6 14.72 8.93 -2.74
N GLY A 7 14.56 7.67 -2.36
CA GLY A 7 13.70 7.28 -1.25
C GLY A 7 13.35 5.80 -1.28
N LEU A 8 12.20 5.47 -0.69
CA LEU A 8 11.69 4.09 -0.63
C LEU A 8 10.47 3.92 -1.53
N MET A 9 10.56 2.98 -2.47
CA MET A 9 9.37 2.44 -3.15
C MET A 9 8.76 1.37 -2.25
N PHE A 10 7.83 1.78 -1.39
CA PHE A 10 7.15 0.88 -0.47
C PHE A 10 6.09 0.04 -1.20
N VAL A 11 6.18 -1.29 -1.06
CA VAL A 11 5.19 -2.25 -1.56
C VAL A 11 5.02 -3.38 -0.55
N ALA A 12 3.80 -3.86 -0.37
CA ALA A 12 3.48 -4.96 0.55
C ALA A 12 2.36 -5.84 -0.03
N PHE A 13 2.38 -7.13 0.36
CA PHE A 13 1.39 -8.13 -0.05
C PHE A 13 0.68 -8.69 1.18
N GLY A 14 -0.62 -8.90 1.08
CA GLY A 14 -1.42 -9.45 2.17
C GLY A 14 -2.73 -10.03 1.65
N LYS A 15 -3.35 -10.91 2.45
CA LYS A 15 -4.64 -11.53 2.08
C LYS A 15 -5.82 -10.56 2.07
N THR A 16 -5.65 -9.37 2.63
CA THR A 16 -6.68 -8.32 2.77
C THR A 16 -6.00 -6.96 2.91
N LEU A 17 -6.69 -5.89 2.51
CA LEU A 17 -6.22 -4.51 2.67
C LEU A 17 -6.32 -3.98 4.10
N VAL A 18 -7.12 -4.62 4.96
CA VAL A 18 -7.41 -4.14 6.33
C VAL A 18 -6.14 -3.86 7.14
N ALA A 19 -5.13 -4.73 7.07
CA ALA A 19 -3.89 -4.55 7.81
C ALA A 19 -3.12 -3.30 7.36
N PHE A 20 -3.11 -3.03 6.05
CA PHE A 20 -2.40 -1.88 5.47
C PHE A 20 -3.16 -0.58 5.72
N GLU A 21 -4.49 -0.59 5.61
CA GLU A 21 -5.31 0.59 5.92
C GLU A 21 -5.23 0.97 7.39
N THR A 22 -5.23 -0.02 8.30
CA THR A 22 -5.06 0.22 9.74
C THR A 22 -3.71 0.89 10.02
N GLN A 23 -2.62 0.34 9.47
CA GLN A 23 -1.29 0.93 9.65
C GLN A 23 -1.20 2.34 9.06
N LEU A 24 -1.72 2.54 7.84
CA LEU A 24 -1.71 3.86 7.17
C LEU A 24 -2.51 4.90 7.95
N ARG A 25 -3.69 4.55 8.48
CA ARG A 25 -4.51 5.46 9.30
C ARG A 25 -3.79 5.89 10.56
N ARG A 26 -3.07 4.98 11.22
CA ARG A 26 -2.21 5.33 12.36
C ARG A 26 -1.08 6.26 11.97
N MET A 27 -0.33 5.91 10.92
CA MET A 27 0.80 6.74 10.48
C MET A 27 0.39 8.15 10.06
N THR A 28 -0.84 8.31 9.57
CA THR A 28 -1.39 9.60 9.12
C THR A 28 -2.15 10.34 10.23
N GLY A 29 -2.18 9.82 11.46
CA GLY A 29 -2.88 10.44 12.58
C GLY A 29 -4.41 10.40 12.50
N HIS A 30 -5.01 9.54 11.66
CA HIS A 30 -6.47 9.41 11.56
C HIS A 30 -7.10 8.70 12.76
N GLU A 31 -6.32 7.99 13.59
CA GLU A 31 -6.84 7.31 14.79
C GLU A 31 -6.80 8.23 16.02
N ASP A 32 -5.71 8.96 16.23
CA ASP A 32 -5.42 9.69 17.48
C ASP A 32 -4.92 11.13 17.27
N GLY A 33 -4.86 11.61 16.02
CA GLY A 33 -4.31 12.92 15.67
C GLY A 33 -2.78 12.99 15.67
N ILE A 34 -2.08 11.88 15.90
CA ILE A 34 -0.62 11.83 15.97
C ILE A 34 -0.06 11.28 14.66
N THR A 35 0.61 12.13 13.89
CA THR A 35 1.29 11.73 12.66
C THR A 35 2.64 11.06 12.94
N ASP A 36 2.98 10.06 12.13
CA ASP A 36 4.26 9.34 12.22
C ASP A 36 5.47 10.28 12.09
N GLY A 37 6.50 10.04 12.91
CA GLY A 37 7.75 10.80 12.89
C GLY A 37 8.53 10.69 11.56
N LEU A 38 8.35 9.60 10.81
CA LEU A 38 8.94 9.42 9.47
C LEU A 38 8.57 10.58 8.53
N PHE A 39 7.38 11.17 8.67
CA PHE A 39 6.92 12.26 7.81
C PHE A 39 7.68 13.58 8.00
N ARG A 40 8.57 13.66 8.99
CA ARG A 40 9.50 14.79 9.16
C ARG A 40 10.61 14.81 8.10
N PHE A 41 10.96 13.67 7.53
CA PHE A 41 12.08 13.55 6.57
C PHE A 41 11.79 12.71 5.34
N SER A 42 10.72 11.91 5.33
CA SER A 42 10.25 11.15 4.16
C SER A 42 8.77 11.41 3.94
N ARG A 43 8.36 11.75 2.71
CA ARG A 43 6.96 12.00 2.38
C ARG A 43 6.47 10.99 1.34
N PRO A 44 5.32 10.33 1.56
CA PRO A 44 4.68 9.55 0.51
C PRO A 44 4.21 10.51 -0.58
N VAL A 45 4.56 10.22 -1.84
CA VAL A 45 4.18 11.03 -3.02
C VAL A 45 3.19 10.30 -3.94
N SER A 46 3.03 9.00 -3.75
CA SER A 46 2.11 8.14 -4.47
C SER A 46 1.54 7.07 -3.53
N GLY A 47 0.42 6.47 -3.92
CA GLY A 47 -0.24 5.40 -3.18
C GLY A 47 -1.30 4.74 -4.06
N SER A 48 -1.37 3.42 -4.02
CA SER A 48 -2.33 2.62 -4.80
C SER A 48 -2.56 1.27 -4.14
N HIS A 49 -3.75 0.72 -4.34
CA HIS A 49 -4.09 -0.64 -3.95
C HIS A 49 -4.27 -1.49 -5.20
N PHE A 50 -3.76 -2.71 -5.15
CA PHE A 50 -3.87 -3.67 -6.24
C PHE A 50 -4.44 -4.98 -5.72
N TRP A 51 -5.18 -5.66 -6.58
CA TRP A 51 -5.51 -7.07 -6.41
C TRP A 51 -4.66 -7.87 -7.41
N CYS A 52 -3.97 -8.88 -6.89
CA CYS A 52 -3.18 -9.80 -7.70
C CYS A 52 -4.01 -11.08 -7.91
N PRO A 53 -4.68 -11.25 -9.07
CA PRO A 53 -5.44 -12.46 -9.34
C PRO A 53 -4.55 -13.70 -9.32
N PRO A 54 -5.11 -14.87 -8.95
CA PRO A 54 -4.41 -16.14 -9.12
C PRO A 54 -4.11 -16.40 -10.60
N VAL A 55 -3.09 -17.22 -10.84
CA VAL A 55 -2.71 -17.67 -12.17
C VAL A 55 -2.83 -19.18 -12.22
N SER A 56 -3.56 -19.69 -13.23
CA SER A 56 -3.64 -21.12 -13.53
C SER A 56 -3.21 -21.33 -14.98
N ASP A 57 -2.34 -22.32 -15.21
CA ASP A 57 -1.84 -22.69 -16.55
C ASP A 57 -1.25 -21.51 -17.37
N GLY A 58 -0.64 -20.53 -16.69
CA GLY A 58 -0.05 -19.35 -17.32
C GLY A 58 -1.05 -18.25 -17.69
N HIS A 59 -2.33 -18.42 -17.37
CA HIS A 59 -3.39 -17.43 -17.58
C HIS A 59 -3.94 -16.91 -16.25
N LEU A 60 -4.45 -15.67 -16.26
CA LEU A 60 -5.15 -15.15 -15.08
C LEU A 60 -6.42 -15.97 -14.84
N ASP A 61 -6.57 -16.48 -13.63
CA ASP A 61 -7.82 -17.09 -13.16
C ASP A 61 -8.66 -15.99 -12.50
N LEU A 62 -9.72 -15.59 -13.20
CA LEU A 62 -10.64 -14.55 -12.77
C LEU A 62 -12.01 -15.13 -12.38
N SER A 63 -12.10 -16.45 -12.19
CA SER A 63 -13.35 -17.15 -11.87
C SER A 63 -14.04 -16.62 -10.61
N VAL A 64 -13.27 -16.11 -9.63
CA VAL A 64 -13.81 -15.47 -8.42
C VAL A 64 -14.61 -14.19 -8.70
N LEU A 65 -14.37 -13.55 -9.85
CA LEU A 65 -15.10 -12.40 -10.34
C LEU A 65 -16.23 -12.78 -11.31
N GLY A 66 -16.36 -14.07 -11.65
CA GLY A 66 -17.37 -14.58 -12.59
C GLY A 66 -17.04 -14.33 -14.06
N ILE A 67 -15.76 -14.12 -14.40
CA ILE A 67 -15.25 -13.90 -15.76
C ILE A 67 -14.11 -14.86 -16.11
#